data_AF-A0A7J8LLW2-F1
#
_entry.id   AF-A0A7J8LLW2-F1
#
_cell.length_a   1.000
_cell.length_b   1.000
_cell.length_c   1.000
_cell.angle_alpha   90.00
_cell.angle_beta   90.00
_cell.angle_gamma   90.00
#
_symmetry.space_group_name_H-M   'P 1'
#
loop_
_entity.id
_entity.type
_entity.pdbx_description
1 polymer ?
#
loop_
_entity_poly.entity_id
_entity_poly.type
_entity_poly.pdbx_seq_one_letter_code
_entity_poly.pdbx_strand_id
1 'polypeptide(L)' 'MASIFQIEAQAILEGLKLAWMRGFRQVEVESNNALLIDTIRNNFAANSNTIEVRLIHEWYNRDLQVKL' A
#
# COMPACT_ATOMS: atom_id res chain seq x y z
N MET A 1 -12.90 -3.18 16.17
CA MET A 1 -13.08 -1.94 15.40
C MET A 1 -11.80 -1.72 14.61
N ALA A 2 -11.86 -1.62 13.29
CA ALA A 2 -10.67 -1.28 12.50
C ALA A 2 -10.29 0.18 12.75
N SER A 3 -8.99 0.47 12.86
CA SER A 3 -8.52 1.86 12.96
C SER A 3 -8.61 2.58 11.61
N ILE A 4 -8.64 3.91 11.60
CA ILE A 4 -8.57 4.72 10.36
C ILE A 4 -7.37 4.29 9.51
N PHE A 5 -6.22 4.08 10.16
CA PHE A 5 -5.01 3.60 9.51
C PHE A 5 -5.21 2.25 8.80
N GLN A 6 -5.88 1.28 9.44
CA GLN A 6 -6.17 -0.02 8.84
C GLN A 6 -7.12 0.08 7.65
N ILE A 7 -8.16 0.93 7.77
CA ILE A 7 -9.15 1.13 6.70
C ILE A 7 -8.46 1.74 5.46
N GLU A 8 -7.60 2.73 5.64
CA GLU A 8 -6.91 3.37 4.52
C GLU A 8 -5.84 2.46 3.89
N ALA A 9 -5.11 1.70 4.70
CA ALA A 9 -4.20 0.67 4.18
C ALA A 9 -4.98 -0.38 3.35
N GLN A 10 -6.16 -0.79 3.82
CA GLN A 10 -7.01 -1.70 3.06
C GLN A 10 -7.48 -1.08 1.74
N ALA A 11 -7.88 0.19 1.74
CA ALA A 11 -8.30 0.89 0.53
C ALA A 11 -7.18 0.95 -0.53
N ILE A 12 -5.94 1.25 -0.12
CA ILE A 12 -4.77 1.23 -1.02
C ILE A 12 -4.55 -0.18 -1.58
N LEU A 13 -4.58 -1.21 -0.73
CA LEU A 13 -4.36 -2.60 -1.16
C LEU A 13 -5.40 -3.05 -2.21
N GLU A 14 -6.68 -2.75 -1.98
CA GLU A 14 -7.73 -3.10 -2.94
C GLU A 14 -7.59 -2.30 -4.26
N GLY A 15 -7.19 -1.03 -4.19
CA GLY A 15 -6.87 -0.22 -5.37
C GLY A 15 -5.72 -0.82 -6.20
N LEU A 16 -4.65 -1.28 -5.53
CA LEU A 16 -3.53 -1.95 -6.19
C LEU A 16 -3.95 -3.27 -6.86
N LYS A 17 -4.73 -4.11 -6.16
CA LYS A 17 -5.28 -5.35 -6.73
C LYS A 17 -6.09 -5.07 -8.00
N LEU A 18 -6.97 -4.06 -7.95
CA LEU A 18 -7.78 -3.65 -9.10
C LEU A 18 -6.91 -3.18 -10.27
N ALA A 19 -5.88 -2.36 -10.01
CA ALA A 19 -4.96 -1.88 -11.04
C ALA A 19 -4.22 -3.06 -11.71
N TRP A 20 -3.73 -4.02 -10.93
CA TRP A 20 -3.07 -5.22 -11.44
C TRP A 20 -4.00 -6.08 -12.28
N MET A 21 -5.23 -6.30 -11.82
CA MET A 21 -6.26 -7.04 -12.58
C MET A 21 -6.58 -6.38 -13.91
N ARG A 22 -6.47 -5.05 -14.01
CA ARG A 22 -6.63 -4.28 -15.24
C ARG A 22 -5.38 -4.21 -16.11
N GLY A 23 -4.29 -4.87 -15.71
CA GLY A 23 -3.04 -4.92 -16.46
C GLY A 23 -2.09 -3.75 -16.23
N PHE A 24 -2.39 -2.83 -15.31
CA PHE A 24 -1.45 -1.78 -14.94
C PHE A 24 -0.28 -2.37 -14.15
N ARG A 25 0.93 -1.94 -14.50
CA ARG A 25 2.20 -2.35 -13.88
C ARG A 25 2.96 -1.17 -13.25
N GLN A 26 2.49 0.04 -13.46
CA GLN A 26 2.98 1.24 -12.79
C GLN A 26 1.76 2.01 -12.31
N VAL A 27 1.74 2.34 -11.03
CA VAL A 27 0.60 2.98 -10.37
C VAL A 27 1.13 4.09 -9.49
N GLU A 28 0.48 5.25 -9.55
CA GLU A 28 0.70 6.33 -8.61
C GLU A 28 -0.36 6.25 -7.51
N VAL A 29 0.07 6.29 -6.24
CA VAL A 29 -0.85 6.22 -5.09
C VAL A 29 -0.73 7.52 -4.31
N GLU A 30 -1.81 8.30 -4.30
CA GLU A 30 -1.93 9.52 -3.52
C GLU A 30 -2.72 9.25 -2.22
N SER A 31 -2.19 9.68 -1.08
CA SER A 31 -2.88 9.62 0.22
C SER A 31 -2.57 10.87 1.04
N ASN A 32 -3.57 11.39 1.74
CA ASN A 32 -3.41 12.47 2.71
C ASN A 32 -2.96 11.95 4.10
N ASN A 33 -2.83 10.63 4.27
CA ASN A 33 -2.34 10.05 5.50
C ASN A 33 -0.82 9.90 5.46
N ALA A 34 -0.15 10.95 5.96
CA ALA A 34 1.30 11.03 6.03
C ALA A 34 1.91 9.84 6.80
N LEU A 35 1.29 9.39 7.89
CA LEU A 35 1.79 8.26 8.69
C LEU A 35 1.80 6.96 7.88
N LEU A 36 0.76 6.71 7.08
CA LEU A 36 0.65 5.54 6.23
C LEU A 36 1.72 5.56 5.13
N ILE A 37 1.87 6.70 4.46
CA ILE A 37 2.89 6.89 3.41
C ILE A 37 4.30 6.69 3.99
N ASP A 38 4.61 7.30 5.13
CA ASP A 38 5.91 7.15 5.79
C ASP A 38 6.17 5.70 6.20
N THR A 39 5.14 4.99 6.68
CA THR A 39 5.25 3.57 7.04
C THR A 39 5.58 2.70 5.83
N ILE A 40 4.95 2.97 4.69
CA ILE A 40 5.17 2.21 3.45
C ILE A 40 6.56 2.53 2.86
N ARG A 41 6.96 3.81 2.81
CA ARG A 41 8.22 4.26 2.19
C ARG A 41 9.47 3.84 2.95
N ASN A 42 9.44 3.90 4.28
CA ASN A 42 10.65 3.75 5.11
C ASN A 42 10.98 2.29 5.49
N ASN A 43 10.52 1.28 4.73
CA ASN A 43 10.69 -0.15 5.02
C ASN A 43 10.17 -0.64 6.39
N PHE A 44 9.52 0.22 7.19
CA PHE A 44 8.84 -0.19 8.42
C PHE A 44 7.65 -1.12 8.14
N ALA A 45 7.18 -1.14 6.90
CA ALA A 45 6.12 -2.02 6.45
C ALA A 45 6.42 -3.51 6.68
N ALA A 46 7.67 -3.97 6.52
CA ALA A 46 8.03 -5.39 6.72
C ALA A 46 7.81 -5.87 8.17
N ASN A 47 7.93 -4.95 9.14
CA ASN A 47 7.73 -5.22 10.57
C ASN A 47 6.36 -4.75 11.08
N SER A 48 5.46 -4.32 10.19
CA SER A 48 4.15 -3.82 10.57
C SER A 48 3.26 -4.95 11.10
N ASN A 49 2.55 -4.69 12.21
CA ASN A 49 1.49 -5.55 12.73
C ASN A 49 0.24 -5.55 11.82
N THR A 50 0.19 -4.65 10.83
CA THR A 50 -0.91 -4.54 9.87
C THR A 50 -0.59 -5.35 8.62
N ILE A 51 -1.40 -6.36 8.31
CA ILE A 51 -1.19 -7.27 7.16
C ILE A 51 -1.24 -6.50 5.85
N GLU A 52 -2.15 -5.54 5.73
CA GLU A 52 -2.34 -4.71 4.53
C GLU A 52 -1.08 -3.93 4.18
N VAL A 53 -0.40 -3.36 5.18
CA VAL A 53 0.85 -2.61 5.00
C VAL A 53 1.97 -3.53 4.49
N ARG A 54 2.08 -4.75 5.04
CA ARG A 54 3.03 -5.75 4.55
C ARG A 54 2.76 -6.12 3.10
N LEU A 55 1.50 -6.37 2.75
CA LEU A 55 1.11 -6.70 1.38
C LEU A 55 1.36 -5.53 0.42
N ILE A 56 1.08 -4.29 0.81
CA ILE A 56 1.42 -3.11 -0.01
C ILE A 56 2.92 -3.05 -0.27
N HIS A 57 3.75 -3.33 0.74
CA HIS A 57 5.21 -3.35 0.59
C HIS A 57 5.71 -4.48 -0.32
N GLU A 58 5.13 -5.68 -0.22
CA GLU A 58 5.41 -6.77 -1.17
C GLU A 58 5.05 -6.38 -2.61
N TRP A 59 3.92 -5.67 -2.78
CA TRP A 59 3.47 -5.21 -4.09
C TRP A 59 4.35 -4.10 -4.64
N TYR A 60 4.78 -3.16 -3.80
CA TYR A 60 5.77 -2.13 -4.13
C TYR A 60 7.10 -2.73 -4.64
N ASN A 61 7.53 -3.85 -4.05
CA ASN A 61 8.76 -4.54 -4.43
C ASN A 61 8.61 -5.52 -5.60
N ARG A 62 7.38 -5.82 -6.04
CA ARG A 62 7.10 -6.61 -7.26
C ARG A 62 7.15 -5.72 -8.50
N ASP A 63 6.95 -6.31 -9.69
CA ASP A 63 6.86 -5.64 -11.00
C ASP A 63 5.85 -4.45 -11.07
N LEU A 64 5.09 -4.20 -10.00
CA LEU A 64 4.41 -2.93 -9.76
C LEU A 64 5.39 -1.90 -9.21
N GLN A 65 6.05 -1.15 -10.10
CA GLN A 65 6.76 0.05 -9.65
C GLN A 65 5.71 1.09 -9.22
N VAL A 66 5.34 1.07 -7.95
CA VAL A 66 4.41 2.03 -7.36
C VAL A 66 5.18 3.32 -7.11
N LYS A 67 4.71 4.44 -7.68
CA LYS A 67 5.16 5.78 -7.28
C LYS A 67 4.22 6.27 -6.19
N LEU A 68 4.77 6.46 -5.00
CA LEU A 68 4.07 7.07 -3.86
C LEU A 68 4.46 8.54 -3.79
#